data_AF-A0A7S3IL80-F1
#
_entry.id   AF-A0A7S3IL80-F1
#
_cell.length_a   1.000
_cell.length_b   1.000
_cell.length_c   1.000
_cell.angle_alpha   90.00
_cell.angle_beta   90.00
_cell.angle_gamma   90.00
#
_symmetry.space_group_name_H-M   'P 1'
#
loop_
_entity.id
_entity.type
_entity.pdbx_description
1 polymer ?
#
loop_
_entity_poly.entity_id
_entity_poly.type
_entity_poly.pdbx_seq_one_letter_code
_entity_poly.pdbx_strand_id
1 'polypeptide(L)'
;MKWYHDLMLKLFTDPKLADSVTGIPLQICDVLVQEMNKVDSKATLDIIAGMLAPYLSALGVMESKELKERVVEKIFSPLMETNKTKLAESSDDEEEMEKKEKHHRLVDGGKMPPKTVKEINEMINRKYEFTGFNNLIYAQNYVLKLAASDDKSKVLEGNRDNLYKLYDFALSLEPKPEREELTFSQMQLANKARSFVTLKMKKRQVLRKQKQDQKDLVKMKKALVEQLSQKKAEVDAQMEEPEKQ
;
A
#
# COMPACT_ATOMS: atom_id res chain seq x y z
N MET A 1 -9.30 -21.83 -22.29
CA MET A 1 -9.78 -21.75 -20.89
C MET A 1 -11.18 -22.31 -20.66
N LYS A 2 -12.17 -22.14 -21.56
CA LYS A 2 -13.54 -22.65 -21.34
C LYS A 2 -13.61 -24.16 -21.05
N TRP A 3 -12.90 -24.98 -21.81
CA TRP A 3 -12.81 -26.42 -21.56
C TRP A 3 -12.29 -26.75 -20.14
N TYR A 4 -11.23 -26.08 -19.70
CA TYR A 4 -10.68 -26.26 -18.35
C TYR A 4 -11.69 -25.87 -17.28
N HIS A 5 -12.38 -24.74 -17.48
CA HIS A 5 -13.41 -24.27 -16.57
C HIS A 5 -14.54 -25.29 -16.43
N ASP A 6 -15.07 -25.79 -17.55
CA ASP A 6 -16.17 -26.76 -17.58
C ASP A 6 -15.76 -28.11 -16.96
N LEU A 7 -14.51 -28.56 -17.20
CA LEU A 7 -13.97 -29.79 -16.62
C LEU A 7 -13.86 -29.68 -15.10
N MET A 8 -13.23 -28.61 -14.61
CA MET A 8 -13.03 -28.37 -13.19
C MET A 8 -14.36 -28.19 -12.45
N LEU A 9 -15.29 -27.43 -13.03
CA LEU A 9 -16.60 -27.26 -12.43
C LEU A 9 -17.32 -28.60 -12.27
N LYS A 10 -17.38 -29.41 -13.34
CA LYS A 10 -17.98 -30.76 -13.30
C LYS A 10 -17.32 -31.66 -12.25
N LEU A 11 -15.99 -31.64 -12.16
CA LEU A 11 -15.23 -32.48 -11.23
C LEU A 11 -15.52 -32.13 -9.76
N PHE A 12 -15.84 -30.87 -9.47
CA PHE A 12 -16.13 -30.40 -8.11
C PHE A 12 -17.63 -30.35 -7.77
N THR A 13 -18.53 -30.36 -8.76
CA THR A 13 -19.99 -30.24 -8.52
C THR A 13 -20.77 -31.51 -8.84
N ASP A 14 -20.27 -32.42 -9.68
CA ASP A 14 -21.01 -33.63 -10.04
C ASP A 14 -20.84 -34.73 -8.98
N PRO A 15 -21.90 -35.06 -8.21
CA PRO A 15 -21.81 -36.06 -7.14
C PRO A 15 -21.48 -37.47 -7.66
N LYS A 16 -21.80 -37.81 -8.91
CA LYS A 16 -21.49 -39.13 -9.48
C LYS A 16 -20.00 -39.32 -9.74
N LEU A 17 -19.33 -38.23 -10.13
CA LEU A 17 -17.87 -38.20 -10.23
C LEU A 17 -17.23 -38.05 -8.85
N ALA A 18 -17.83 -37.25 -7.96
CA ALA A 18 -17.30 -37.02 -6.62
C ALA A 18 -17.30 -38.31 -5.79
N ASP A 19 -18.38 -39.10 -5.73
CA ASP A 19 -18.45 -40.28 -4.86
C ASP A 19 -17.51 -41.43 -5.26
N SER A 20 -17.15 -41.53 -6.54
CA SER A 20 -16.17 -42.53 -7.02
C SER A 20 -14.74 -41.99 -7.11
N VAL A 21 -14.57 -40.67 -7.08
CA VAL A 21 -13.31 -39.98 -7.38
C VAL A 21 -13.06 -38.77 -6.44
N THR A 22 -13.52 -38.81 -5.19
CA THR A 22 -13.34 -37.71 -4.20
C THR A 22 -11.86 -37.37 -4.00
N GLY A 23 -10.97 -38.35 -4.20
CA GLY A 23 -9.53 -38.18 -4.08
C GLY A 23 -8.91 -37.21 -5.09
N ILE A 24 -9.42 -37.14 -6.33
CA ILE A 24 -8.81 -36.28 -7.37
C ILE A 24 -9.04 -34.79 -7.09
N PRO A 25 -10.27 -34.29 -6.83
CA PRO A 25 -10.48 -32.90 -6.46
C PRO A 25 -9.64 -32.49 -5.23
N LEU A 26 -9.52 -33.37 -4.23
CA LEU A 26 -8.71 -33.13 -3.03
C LEU A 26 -7.21 -33.03 -3.35
N GLN A 27 -6.68 -33.96 -4.15
CA GLN A 27 -5.29 -33.93 -4.60
C GLN A 27 -4.98 -32.69 -5.43
N ILE A 28 -5.90 -32.26 -6.29
CA ILE A 28 -5.75 -31.02 -7.05
C ILE A 28 -5.64 -29.83 -6.10
N CYS A 29 -6.47 -29.75 -5.05
CA CYS A 29 -6.37 -28.66 -4.06
C CYS A 29 -5.00 -28.63 -3.36
N ASP A 30 -4.43 -29.80 -3.08
CA ASP A 30 -3.16 -29.92 -2.35
C ASP A 30 -1.93 -29.53 -3.19
N VAL A 31 -2.01 -29.76 -4.50
CA VAL A 31 -0.87 -29.62 -5.42
C VAL A 31 -0.94 -28.32 -6.23
N LEU A 32 -2.14 -27.74 -6.44
CA LEU A 32 -2.35 -26.60 -7.34
C LEU A 32 -1.41 -25.41 -7.04
N VAL A 33 -1.40 -24.93 -5.79
CA VAL A 33 -0.61 -23.74 -5.42
C VAL A 33 0.89 -24.01 -5.58
N GLN A 34 1.33 -25.24 -5.31
CA GLN A 34 2.72 -25.66 -5.50
C GLN A 34 3.13 -25.64 -6.97
N GLU A 35 2.28 -26.15 -7.85
CA GLU A 35 2.56 -26.17 -9.29
C GLU A 35 2.44 -24.78 -9.92
N MET A 36 1.48 -23.95 -9.48
CA MET A 36 1.35 -22.57 -9.95
C MET A 36 2.62 -21.76 -9.70
N ASN A 37 3.29 -21.99 -8.57
CA ASN A 37 4.53 -21.30 -8.22
C ASN A 37 5.73 -21.73 -9.09
N LYS A 38 5.70 -22.93 -9.68
CA LYS A 38 6.78 -23.42 -10.55
C LYS A 38 6.70 -22.84 -11.97
N VAL A 39 5.50 -22.49 -12.42
CA VAL A 39 5.26 -22.13 -13.83
C VAL A 39 5.66 -20.68 -14.11
N ASP A 40 5.17 -19.71 -13.34
CA ASP A 40 5.53 -18.30 -13.50
C ASP A 40 5.10 -17.41 -12.32
N SER A 41 6.05 -16.90 -11.54
CA SER A 41 5.78 -15.96 -10.43
C SER A 41 5.46 -14.53 -10.88
N LYS A 42 5.64 -14.23 -12.18
CA LYS A 42 5.35 -12.93 -12.80
C LYS A 42 4.04 -12.94 -13.60
N ALA A 43 3.27 -14.02 -13.54
CA ALA A 43 1.96 -14.07 -14.19
C ALA A 43 1.08 -12.89 -13.74
N THR A 44 0.42 -12.25 -14.70
CA THR A 44 -0.50 -11.14 -14.43
C THR A 44 -1.72 -11.61 -13.63
N LEU A 45 -2.34 -10.71 -12.87
CA LEU A 45 -3.57 -10.98 -12.11
C LEU A 45 -4.65 -11.67 -12.95
N ASP A 46 -4.88 -11.22 -14.18
CA ASP A 46 -5.93 -11.78 -15.06
C ASP A 46 -5.72 -13.25 -15.41
N ILE A 47 -4.45 -13.66 -15.60
CA ILE A 47 -4.09 -15.05 -15.90
C ILE A 47 -4.33 -15.91 -14.67
N ILE A 48 -3.85 -15.46 -13.50
CA ILE A 48 -4.02 -16.15 -12.23
C ILE A 48 -5.52 -16.26 -11.90
N ALA A 49 -6.26 -15.16 -12.01
CA ALA A 49 -7.70 -15.13 -11.80
C ALA A 49 -8.45 -16.04 -12.78
N GLY A 50 -8.02 -16.10 -14.04
CA GLY A 50 -8.57 -17.02 -15.03
C GLY A 50 -8.38 -18.49 -14.66
N MET A 51 -7.26 -18.86 -14.03
CA MET A 51 -7.03 -20.22 -13.51
C MET A 51 -7.82 -20.50 -12.23
N LEU A 52 -8.01 -19.50 -11.36
CA LEU A 52 -8.75 -19.65 -10.10
C LEU A 52 -10.28 -19.60 -10.29
N ALA A 53 -10.76 -18.99 -11.37
CA ALA A 53 -12.17 -18.83 -11.70
C ALA A 53 -13.03 -20.12 -11.56
N PRO A 54 -12.61 -21.29 -12.06
CA PRO A 54 -13.38 -22.52 -11.85
C PRO A 54 -13.50 -22.94 -10.38
N TYR A 55 -12.47 -22.77 -9.57
CA TYR A 55 -12.52 -23.10 -8.13
C TYR A 55 -13.44 -22.14 -7.38
N LEU A 56 -13.38 -20.86 -7.73
CA LEU A 56 -14.26 -19.84 -7.15
C LEU A 56 -15.74 -20.10 -7.54
N SER A 57 -15.98 -20.47 -8.80
CA SER A 57 -17.32 -20.80 -9.29
C SER A 57 -17.84 -22.09 -8.66
N ALA A 58 -16.98 -23.11 -8.54
CA ALA A 58 -17.30 -24.34 -7.83
C ALA A 58 -17.66 -24.06 -6.37
N LEU A 59 -16.93 -23.17 -5.68
CA LEU A 59 -17.25 -22.79 -4.30
C LEU A 59 -18.67 -22.22 -4.16
N GLY A 60 -19.16 -21.52 -5.18
CA GLY A 60 -20.52 -20.98 -5.22
C GLY A 60 -21.61 -22.06 -5.34
N VAL A 61 -21.34 -23.17 -6.04
CA VAL A 61 -22.38 -24.17 -6.42
C VAL A 61 -22.21 -25.53 -5.70
N MET A 62 -21.04 -25.80 -5.13
CA MET A 62 -20.74 -27.09 -4.50
C MET A 62 -21.63 -27.37 -3.29
N GLU A 63 -21.95 -28.64 -3.06
CA GLU A 63 -22.74 -29.07 -1.89
C GLU A 63 -21.83 -29.61 -0.77
N SER A 64 -20.79 -30.37 -1.13
CA SER A 64 -19.83 -30.96 -0.19
C SER A 64 -19.12 -29.91 0.66
N LYS A 65 -19.23 -30.04 1.99
CA LYS A 65 -18.59 -29.14 2.95
C LYS A 65 -17.09 -29.34 3.04
N GLU A 66 -16.62 -30.59 3.01
CA GLU A 66 -15.20 -30.94 3.10
C GLU A 66 -14.41 -30.36 1.93
N LEU A 67 -14.92 -30.50 0.70
CA LEU A 67 -14.27 -29.94 -0.48
C LEU A 67 -14.24 -28.41 -0.45
N LYS A 68 -15.29 -27.75 0.07
CA LYS A 68 -15.30 -26.29 0.24
C LYS A 68 -14.20 -25.84 1.18
N GLU A 69 -14.12 -26.45 2.37
CA GLU A 69 -13.10 -26.13 3.37
C GLU A 69 -11.71 -26.36 2.79
N ARG A 70 -11.51 -27.47 2.05
CA ARG A 70 -10.22 -27.75 1.41
C ARG A 70 -9.83 -26.74 0.35
N VAL A 71 -10.76 -26.32 -0.51
CA VAL A 71 -10.52 -25.28 -1.53
C VAL A 71 -10.13 -23.97 -0.87
N VAL A 72 -10.82 -23.56 0.20
CA VAL A 72 -10.48 -22.34 0.94
C VAL A 72 -9.10 -22.47 1.57
N GLU A 73 -8.85 -23.51 2.36
CA GLU A 73 -7.62 -23.67 3.14
C GLU A 73 -6.36 -23.92 2.30
N LYS A 74 -6.48 -24.63 1.17
CA LYS A 74 -5.32 -25.03 0.37
C LYS A 74 -5.08 -24.19 -0.87
N ILE A 75 -6.13 -23.57 -1.41
CA ILE A 75 -5.99 -22.71 -2.59
C ILE A 75 -6.04 -21.25 -2.16
N PHE A 76 -7.15 -20.79 -1.58
CA PHE A 76 -7.36 -19.36 -1.38
C PHE A 76 -6.59 -18.78 -0.19
N SER A 77 -6.55 -19.44 0.96
CA SER A 77 -5.82 -18.94 2.13
C SER A 77 -4.32 -18.75 1.85
N PRO A 78 -3.59 -19.73 1.25
CA PRO A 78 -2.16 -19.56 0.98
C PRO A 78 -1.88 -18.49 -0.08
N LEU A 79 -2.74 -18.36 -1.09
CA LEU A 79 -2.62 -17.34 -2.13
C LEU A 79 -2.86 -15.93 -1.57
N MET A 80 -3.86 -15.76 -0.71
CA MET A 80 -4.15 -14.48 -0.07
C MET A 80 -3.12 -14.13 1.00
N GLU A 81 -2.70 -15.07 1.84
CA GLU A 81 -1.72 -14.78 2.90
C GLU A 81 -0.33 -14.46 2.36
N THR A 82 0.04 -15.03 1.22
CA THR A 82 1.38 -14.79 0.67
C THR A 82 1.44 -13.48 -0.10
N ASN A 83 0.40 -13.16 -0.86
CA ASN A 83 0.37 -11.98 -1.71
C ASN A 83 -0.27 -10.78 -1.02
N LYS A 84 -0.14 -10.70 0.31
CA LYS A 84 -0.48 -9.47 1.04
C LYS A 84 0.15 -8.33 0.27
N THR A 85 -0.66 -7.35 -0.11
CA THR A 85 -0.22 -6.15 -0.81
C THR A 85 0.88 -5.52 0.02
N LYS A 86 2.15 -5.82 -0.31
CA LYS A 86 3.30 -5.20 0.33
C LYS A 86 3.19 -3.70 0.01
N LEU A 87 3.32 -2.84 1.01
CA LEU A 87 3.61 -1.44 0.72
C LEU A 87 4.90 -1.40 -0.10
N ALA A 88 4.98 -0.46 -1.04
CA ALA A 88 6.20 -0.19 -1.77
C ALA A 88 7.37 -0.10 -0.76
N GLU A 89 8.37 -0.95 -0.97
CA GLU A 89 9.49 -1.29 -0.08
C GLU A 89 9.91 -0.19 0.92
N SER A 90 9.71 -0.45 2.21
CA SER A 90 10.42 0.24 3.31
C SER A 90 11.46 -0.71 3.91
N SER A 91 12.71 -0.28 3.86
CA SER A 91 13.96 -0.98 4.15
C SER A 91 14.24 -1.31 5.63
N ASP A 92 13.29 -1.88 6.37
CA ASP A 92 13.42 -2.04 7.84
C ASP A 92 13.83 -3.44 8.33
N ASP A 93 13.92 -4.44 7.44
CA ASP A 93 14.19 -5.84 7.84
C ASP A 93 15.69 -6.17 8.04
N GLU A 94 16.62 -5.29 7.68
CA GLU A 94 18.07 -5.54 7.82
C GLU A 94 18.60 -5.28 9.25
N GLU A 95 18.04 -4.32 10.00
CA GLU A 95 18.60 -3.91 11.31
C GLU A 95 18.28 -4.88 12.48
N GLU A 96 17.22 -5.71 12.39
CA GLU A 96 16.89 -6.66 13.46
C GLU A 96 17.79 -7.92 13.48
N MET A 97 18.46 -8.21 12.36
CA MET A 97 19.23 -9.46 12.18
C MET A 97 20.62 -9.43 12.84
N GLU A 98 21.25 -8.27 12.97
CA GLU A 98 22.58 -8.15 13.59
C GLU A 98 22.58 -8.43 15.10
N LYS A 99 21.43 -8.26 15.77
CA LYS A 99 21.34 -8.41 17.23
C LYS A 99 21.27 -9.88 17.67
N LYS A 100 20.79 -10.80 16.83
CA LYS A 100 20.58 -12.22 17.18
C LYS A 100 21.81 -13.10 16.95
N GLU A 101 22.80 -12.66 16.18
CA GLU A 101 24.02 -13.46 15.91
C GLU A 101 24.94 -13.65 17.13
N LYS A 102 24.81 -12.83 18.18
CA LYS A 102 25.76 -12.83 19.32
C LYS A 102 25.56 -13.95 20.36
N HIS A 103 24.46 -14.71 20.33
CA HIS A 103 24.08 -15.58 21.46
C HIS A 103 24.22 -17.11 21.27
N HIS A 104 24.70 -17.61 20.12
CA HIS A 104 24.83 -19.05 19.91
C HIS A 104 26.28 -19.47 19.64
N ARG A 105 27.09 -19.52 20.70
CA ARG A 105 28.29 -20.36 20.78
C ARG A 105 28.24 -21.13 22.09
N LEU A 106 28.63 -22.41 22.01
CA LEU A 106 28.71 -23.41 23.08
C LEU A 106 27.36 -24.03 23.49
N VAL A 107 26.96 -25.14 22.86
CA VAL A 107 26.90 -26.49 23.50
C VAL A 107 26.92 -27.53 22.37
N ASP A 108 27.75 -28.55 22.59
CA ASP A 108 28.11 -29.68 21.74
C ASP A 108 26.91 -30.53 21.30
N GLY A 109 26.92 -30.99 20.04
CA GLY A 109 25.82 -31.75 19.44
C GLY A 109 25.37 -31.25 18.06
N GLY A 110 26.31 -30.99 17.14
CA GLY A 110 26.09 -31.03 15.68
C GLY A 110 24.80 -30.42 15.13
N LYS A 111 24.37 -29.25 15.61
CA LYS A 111 23.25 -28.51 15.00
C LYS A 111 23.80 -27.66 13.86
N MET A 112 23.15 -27.76 12.70
CA MET A 112 23.47 -26.96 11.51
C MET A 112 23.56 -25.47 11.87
N PRO A 113 24.43 -24.70 11.18
CA PRO A 113 24.56 -23.27 11.42
C PRO A 113 23.18 -22.59 11.32
N PRO A 114 22.83 -21.66 12.22
CA PRO A 114 21.52 -21.02 12.21
C PRO A 114 21.24 -20.30 10.89
N LYS A 115 22.28 -19.83 10.17
CA LYS A 115 22.16 -19.32 8.79
C LYS A 115 21.66 -20.39 7.82
N THR A 116 22.26 -21.58 7.83
CA THR A 116 21.86 -22.70 6.98
C THR A 116 20.49 -23.24 7.37
N VAL A 117 20.17 -23.30 8.66
CA VAL A 117 18.81 -23.66 9.12
C VAL A 117 17.79 -22.61 8.69
N LYS A 118 18.15 -21.32 8.72
CA LYS A 118 17.31 -20.22 8.24
C LYS A 118 17.16 -20.26 6.73
N GLU A 119 18.22 -20.48 5.96
CA GLU A 119 18.17 -20.67 4.51
C GLU A 119 17.36 -21.89 4.11
N ILE A 120 17.53 -23.02 4.82
CA ILE A 120 16.73 -24.22 4.61
C ILE A 120 15.27 -23.96 4.98
N ASN A 121 14.99 -23.29 6.11
CA ASN A 121 13.65 -22.89 6.49
C ASN A 121 13.07 -21.80 5.57
N GLU A 122 13.88 -20.92 4.99
CA GLU A 122 13.48 -19.90 4.02
C GLU A 122 13.23 -20.55 2.66
N MET A 123 13.98 -21.60 2.29
CA MET A 123 13.74 -22.42 1.11
C MET A 123 12.47 -23.28 1.25
N ILE A 124 12.29 -23.93 2.41
CA ILE A 124 11.13 -24.79 2.73
C ILE A 124 9.87 -23.92 2.93
N ASN A 125 10.00 -22.78 3.60
CA ASN A 125 8.93 -21.82 3.82
C ASN A 125 8.98 -20.64 2.83
N ARG A 126 9.51 -20.82 1.60
CA ARG A 126 9.27 -19.83 0.55
C ARG A 126 7.76 -19.77 0.37
N LYS A 127 7.13 -18.82 1.04
CA LYS A 127 5.74 -18.49 0.84
C LYS A 127 5.60 -18.23 -0.67
N TYR A 128 4.53 -18.75 -1.27
CA TYR A 128 4.24 -18.65 -2.69
C TYR A 128 4.05 -17.20 -3.17
N GLU A 129 5.12 -16.49 -3.55
CA GLU A 129 5.04 -15.08 -3.95
C GLU A 129 4.66 -14.93 -5.42
N PHE A 130 3.43 -14.46 -5.66
CA PHE A 130 2.92 -14.04 -6.96
C PHE A 130 2.93 -12.52 -7.03
N THR A 131 4.01 -11.96 -7.58
CA THR A 131 4.23 -10.51 -7.66
C THR A 131 3.11 -9.74 -8.37
N GLY A 132 2.41 -10.38 -9.30
CA GLY A 132 1.29 -9.82 -10.05
C GLY A 132 -0.08 -10.00 -9.39
N PHE A 133 -0.20 -10.68 -8.25
CA PHE A 133 -1.47 -10.99 -7.61
C PHE A 133 -1.78 -9.98 -6.50
N ASN A 134 -2.72 -9.07 -6.77
CA ASN A 134 -3.23 -8.14 -5.76
C ASN A 134 -4.51 -8.72 -5.13
N ASN A 135 -4.42 -9.12 -3.86
CA ASN A 135 -5.52 -9.75 -3.14
C ASN A 135 -6.79 -8.91 -3.10
N LEU A 136 -6.67 -7.59 -2.90
CA LEU A 136 -7.83 -6.69 -2.75
C LEU A 136 -8.54 -6.52 -4.07
N ILE A 137 -7.77 -6.30 -5.15
CA ILE A 137 -8.30 -6.22 -6.50
C ILE A 137 -8.97 -7.55 -6.87
N TYR A 138 -8.35 -8.68 -6.52
CA TYR A 138 -8.94 -10.00 -6.75
C TYR A 138 -10.26 -10.19 -5.99
N ALA A 139 -10.26 -9.90 -4.69
CA ALA A 139 -11.42 -10.05 -3.82
C ALA A 139 -12.58 -9.17 -4.28
N GLN A 140 -12.32 -7.92 -4.65
CA GLN A 140 -13.34 -6.98 -5.13
C GLN A 140 -13.88 -7.36 -6.52
N ASN A 141 -13.01 -7.68 -7.49
CA ASN A 141 -13.44 -7.87 -8.88
C ASN A 141 -14.02 -9.25 -9.17
N TYR A 142 -13.60 -10.28 -8.42
CA TYR A 142 -14.01 -11.66 -8.66
C TYR A 142 -14.85 -12.24 -7.53
N VAL A 143 -14.39 -12.18 -6.27
CA VAL A 143 -15.09 -12.80 -5.13
C VAL A 143 -16.39 -12.06 -4.81
N LEU A 144 -16.32 -10.75 -4.56
CA LEU A 144 -17.48 -9.93 -4.24
C LEU A 144 -18.47 -9.89 -5.40
N LYS A 145 -17.97 -9.78 -6.64
CA LYS A 145 -18.80 -9.80 -7.85
C LYS A 145 -19.57 -11.11 -8.00
N LEU A 146 -18.96 -12.25 -7.68
CA LEU A 146 -19.64 -13.53 -7.68
C LEU A 146 -20.66 -13.61 -6.53
N ALA A 147 -20.27 -13.21 -5.31
CA ALA A 147 -21.16 -13.23 -4.15
C ALA A 147 -22.41 -12.37 -4.34
N ALA A 148 -22.26 -11.20 -4.97
CA ALA A 148 -23.33 -10.26 -5.27
C ALA A 148 -24.18 -10.65 -6.50
N SER A 149 -23.85 -11.74 -7.21
CA SER A 149 -24.63 -12.22 -8.34
C SER A 149 -25.98 -12.78 -7.87
N ASP A 150 -27.08 -12.33 -8.48
CA ASP A 150 -28.43 -12.83 -8.18
C ASP A 150 -28.80 -14.13 -8.93
N ASP A 151 -27.92 -14.58 -9.83
CA ASP A 151 -28.08 -15.85 -10.54
C ASP A 151 -27.91 -17.05 -9.60
N LYS A 152 -29.04 -17.69 -9.25
CA LYS A 152 -29.08 -18.93 -8.44
C LYS A 152 -28.31 -20.11 -9.06
N SER A 153 -28.08 -20.07 -10.37
CA SER A 153 -27.28 -21.08 -11.07
C SER A 153 -25.78 -20.92 -10.83
N LYS A 154 -25.32 -19.74 -10.39
CA LYS A 154 -23.91 -19.43 -10.14
C LYS A 154 -23.54 -19.50 -8.66
N VAL A 155 -24.48 -19.16 -7.77
CA VAL A 155 -24.27 -19.18 -6.33
C VAL A 155 -25.50 -19.72 -5.61
N LEU A 156 -25.32 -20.77 -4.82
CA LEU A 156 -26.32 -21.24 -3.87
C LEU A 156 -26.35 -20.30 -2.66
N GLU A 157 -27.54 -19.97 -2.16
CA GLU A 157 -27.72 -19.06 -1.02
C GLU A 157 -26.89 -19.49 0.21
N GLY A 158 -26.85 -20.79 0.51
CA GLY A 158 -26.06 -21.33 1.63
C GLY A 158 -24.54 -21.22 1.46
N ASN A 159 -24.04 -20.94 0.25
CA ASN A 159 -22.62 -20.75 -0.04
C ASN A 159 -22.22 -19.27 -0.12
N ARG A 160 -23.20 -18.36 -0.20
CA ARG A 160 -22.97 -16.91 -0.31
C ARG A 160 -22.20 -16.36 0.89
N ASP A 161 -22.54 -16.84 2.08
CA ASP A 161 -21.85 -16.48 3.33
C ASP A 161 -20.37 -16.86 3.31
N ASN A 162 -20.00 -17.97 2.69
CA ASN A 162 -18.60 -18.39 2.59
C ASN A 162 -17.81 -17.50 1.63
N LEU A 163 -18.44 -17.03 0.55
CA LEU A 163 -17.82 -16.05 -0.35
C LEU A 163 -17.63 -14.69 0.34
N TYR A 164 -18.59 -14.25 1.16
CA TYR A 164 -18.42 -13.04 1.97
C TYR A 164 -17.31 -13.19 3.01
N LYS A 165 -17.24 -14.32 3.73
CA LYS A 165 -16.13 -14.59 4.65
C LYS A 165 -14.78 -14.57 3.95
N LEU A 166 -14.70 -15.07 2.71
CA LEU A 166 -13.47 -15.03 1.93
C LEU A 166 -13.10 -13.59 1.53
N TYR A 167 -14.09 -12.76 1.20
CA TYR A 167 -13.89 -11.33 0.93
C TYR A 167 -13.43 -10.58 2.19
N ASP A 168 -14.09 -10.80 3.33
CA ASP A 168 -13.74 -10.20 4.61
C ASP A 168 -12.35 -10.64 5.08
N PHE A 169 -11.98 -11.89 4.82
CA PHE A 169 -10.63 -12.39 5.06
C PHE A 169 -9.61 -11.61 4.23
N ALA A 170 -9.86 -11.39 2.93
CA ALA A 170 -8.98 -10.58 2.10
C ALA A 170 -8.86 -9.13 2.59
N LEU A 171 -9.95 -8.53 3.08
CA LEU A 171 -9.92 -7.19 3.70
C LEU A 171 -9.14 -7.16 5.01
N SER A 172 -9.25 -8.19 5.84
CA SER A 172 -8.49 -8.28 7.10
C SER A 172 -6.97 -8.32 6.89
N LEU A 173 -6.55 -8.72 5.69
CA LEU A 173 -5.16 -8.77 5.26
C LEU A 173 -4.68 -7.44 4.64
N GLU A 174 -5.52 -6.40 4.63
CA GLU A 174 -5.11 -5.07 4.21
C GLU A 174 -3.93 -4.58 5.07
N PRO A 175 -2.87 -4.04 4.43
CA PRO A 175 -1.85 -3.35 5.17
C PRO A 175 -2.48 -2.15 5.88
N LYS A 176 -2.29 -2.05 7.19
CA LYS A 176 -2.71 -0.87 7.94
C LYS A 176 -2.03 0.36 7.31
N PRO A 177 -2.77 1.44 7.04
CA PRO A 177 -2.16 2.64 6.47
C PRO A 177 -1.05 3.14 7.41
N GLU A 178 0.13 3.43 6.86
CA GLU A 178 1.30 3.92 7.62
C GLU A 178 1.02 5.20 8.40
N ARG A 179 0.01 5.96 7.97
CA ARG A 179 -0.45 7.18 8.61
C ARG A 179 -1.95 7.08 8.75
N GLU A 180 -2.44 7.23 9.97
CA GLU A 180 -3.86 7.49 10.20
C GLU A 180 -4.24 8.72 9.36
N GLU A 181 -5.10 8.51 8.36
CA GLU A 181 -5.65 9.63 7.61
C GLU A 181 -6.38 10.53 8.60
N LEU A 182 -6.00 11.81 8.61
CA LEU A 182 -6.70 12.81 9.42
C LEU A 182 -8.16 12.78 8.98
N THR A 183 -9.05 12.48 9.92
CA THR A 183 -10.50 12.57 9.70
C THR A 183 -10.86 13.95 9.14
N PHE A 184 -11.96 14.04 8.39
CA PHE A 184 -12.37 15.30 7.73
C PHE A 184 -12.37 16.51 8.67
N SER A 185 -12.80 16.33 9.92
CA SER A 185 -12.79 17.36 10.97
C SER A 185 -11.36 17.78 11.37
N GLN A 186 -10.44 16.82 11.52
CA GLN A 186 -9.03 17.09 11.80
C GLN A 186 -8.34 17.78 10.61
N MET A 187 -8.67 17.40 9.37
CA MET A 187 -8.16 18.03 8.16
C MET A 187 -8.63 19.49 8.05
N GLN A 188 -9.89 19.78 8.35
CA GLN A 188 -10.39 21.16 8.41
C GLN A 188 -9.66 21.98 9.48
N LEU A 189 -9.42 21.40 10.66
CA LEU A 189 -8.72 22.07 11.75
C LEU A 189 -7.25 22.37 11.38
N ALA A 190 -6.57 21.42 10.75
CA ALA A 190 -5.22 21.62 10.21
C ALA A 190 -5.18 22.72 9.13
N ASN A 191 -6.15 22.75 8.23
CA ASN A 191 -6.27 23.79 7.21
C ASN A 191 -6.51 25.17 7.83
N LYS A 192 -7.36 25.26 8.86
CA LYS A 192 -7.60 26.49 9.60
C LYS A 192 -6.35 26.95 10.36
N ALA A 193 -5.61 26.03 10.97
CA ALA A 193 -4.32 26.33 11.61
C ALA A 193 -3.30 26.86 10.59
N ARG A 194 -3.19 26.26 9.40
CA ARG A 194 -2.35 26.74 8.30
C ARG A 194 -2.76 28.15 7.83
N SER A 195 -4.06 28.43 7.71
CA SER A 195 -4.53 29.78 7.35
C SER A 195 -4.16 30.82 8.41
N PHE A 196 -4.22 30.45 9.70
CA PHE A 196 -3.80 31.35 10.78
C PHE A 196 -2.29 31.63 10.77
N VAL A 197 -1.47 30.60 10.56
CA VAL A 197 0.00 30.75 10.48
C VAL A 197 0.38 31.63 9.28
N THR A 198 -0.20 31.38 8.11
CA THR A 198 0.06 32.19 6.90
C THR A 198 -0.40 33.64 7.07
N LEU A 199 -1.56 33.90 7.69
CA LEU A 199 -1.99 35.27 8.02
C LEU A 199 -0.99 35.98 8.96
N LYS A 200 -0.52 35.27 9.99
CA LYS A 200 0.44 35.80 10.95
C LYS A 200 1.79 36.11 10.30
N MET A 201 2.25 35.26 9.37
CA MET A 201 3.44 35.49 8.57
C MET A 201 3.27 36.70 7.64
N LYS A 202 2.14 36.81 6.95
CA LYS A 202 1.83 37.95 6.07
C LYS A 202 1.81 39.27 6.86
N LYS A 203 1.18 39.29 8.04
CA LYS A 203 1.18 40.47 8.93
C LYS A 203 2.60 40.86 9.37
N ARG A 204 3.46 39.89 9.67
CA ARG A 204 4.87 40.12 9.99
C ARG A 204 5.66 40.69 8.81
N GLN A 205 5.41 40.21 7.59
CA GLN A 205 6.05 40.75 6.38
C GLN A 205 5.64 42.21 6.12
N VAL A 206 4.35 42.53 6.24
CA VAL A 206 3.84 43.91 6.07
C VAL A 206 4.50 44.86 7.08
N LEU A 207 4.57 44.48 8.36
CA LEU A 207 5.22 45.29 9.39
C LEU A 207 6.72 45.49 9.12
N ARG A 208 7.42 44.46 8.61
CA ARG A 208 8.83 44.60 8.22
C ARG A 208 9.00 45.56 7.06
N LYS A 209 8.12 45.48 6.04
CA LYS A 209 8.13 46.40 4.90
C LYS A 209 7.89 47.84 5.33
N GLN A 210 6.87 48.10 6.15
CA GLN A 210 6.59 49.44 6.68
C GLN A 210 7.77 50.03 7.48
N LYS A 211 8.45 49.21 8.30
CA LYS A 211 9.64 49.65 9.03
C LYS A 211 10.82 49.96 8.09
N GLN A 212 10.95 49.21 7.00
CA GLN A 212 11.97 49.46 5.99
C GLN A 212 11.68 50.77 5.24
N ASP A 213 10.43 50.95 4.78
CA ASP A 213 9.98 52.16 4.10
C ASP A 213 10.20 53.41 4.97
N GLN A 214 9.92 53.33 6.28
CA GLN A 214 10.21 54.43 7.22
C GLN A 214 11.70 54.75 7.33
N LYS A 215 12.56 53.73 7.39
CA LYS A 215 14.02 53.93 7.42
C LYS A 215 14.51 54.59 6.14
N ASP A 216 14.00 54.16 4.99
CA ASP A 216 14.39 54.70 3.70
C ASP A 216 13.90 56.13 3.52
N LEU A 217 12.71 56.47 4.03
CA LEU A 217 12.20 57.84 4.05
C LEU A 217 13.05 58.76 4.93
N VAL A 218 13.51 58.29 6.10
CA VAL A 218 14.45 59.04 6.94
C VAL A 218 15.79 59.26 6.23
N LYS A 219 16.32 58.25 5.54
CA LYS A 219 17.55 58.38 4.74
C LYS A 219 17.38 59.41 3.61
N MET A 220 16.27 59.36 2.87
CA MET A 220 15.98 60.33 1.81
C MET A 220 15.86 61.75 2.36
N LYS A 221 15.20 61.94 3.51
CA LYS A 221 15.14 63.26 4.16
C LYS A 221 16.53 63.78 4.53
N LYS A 222 17.41 62.93 5.07
CA LYS A 222 18.80 63.31 5.38
C LYS A 222 19.57 63.71 4.12
N ALA A 223 19.47 62.92 3.05
CA ALA A 223 20.13 63.22 1.78
C ALA A 223 19.63 64.55 1.16
N LEU A 224 18.32 64.83 1.23
CA LEU A 224 17.76 66.10 0.76
C LEU A 224 18.26 67.29 1.58
N VAL A 225 18.32 67.16 2.91
CA VAL A 225 18.86 68.23 3.78
C VAL A 225 20.33 68.47 3.48
N GLU A 226 21.11 67.41 3.26
CA GLU A 226 22.51 67.51 2.87
C GLU A 226 22.67 68.20 1.51
N GLN A 227 21.90 67.81 0.50
CA GLN A 227 21.89 68.48 -0.81
C GLN A 227 21.50 69.96 -0.72
N LEU A 228 20.49 70.31 0.10
CA LEU A 228 20.10 71.70 0.31
C LEU A 228 21.19 72.49 1.04
N SER A 229 21.90 71.87 1.99
CA SER A 229 23.02 72.51 2.69
C SER A 229 24.22 72.74 1.75
N GLN A 230 24.52 71.79 0.86
CA GLN A 230 25.55 71.92 -0.17
C GLN A 230 25.19 73.03 -1.15
N LYS A 231 23.95 73.05 -1.66
CA LYS A 231 23.47 74.13 -2.54
C LYS A 231 23.49 75.50 -1.86
N LYS A 232 23.14 75.56 -0.57
CA LYS A 232 23.22 76.81 0.19
C LYS A 232 24.67 77.28 0.31
N ALA A 233 25.59 76.39 0.63
CA ALA A 233 27.01 76.71 0.69
C ALA A 233 27.57 77.16 -0.67
N GLU A 234 27.13 76.55 -1.78
CA GLU A 234 27.48 76.99 -3.13
C GLU A 234 26.95 78.40 -3.45
N VAL A 235 25.71 78.71 -3.07
CA VAL A 235 25.12 80.05 -3.26
C VAL A 235 25.81 81.10 -2.39
N ASP A 236 26.09 80.78 -1.13
CA ASP A 236 26.78 81.68 -0.20
C ASP A 236 28.21 81.97 -0.72
N ALA A 237 28.93 80.96 -1.24
CA ALA A 237 30.25 81.13 -1.85
C ALA A 237 30.22 82.00 -3.13
N GLN A 238 29.17 81.89 -3.95
CA GLN A 238 29.00 82.74 -5.14
C GLN A 238 28.68 84.20 -4.80
N MET A 239 28.12 84.49 -3.62
CA MET A 239 27.84 85.85 -3.17
C MET A 239 29.05 86.55 -2.51
N GLU A 240 30.08 85.82 -2.09
CA GLU A 240 31.32 86.39 -1.53
C GLU A 240 32.35 86.81 -2.60
N GLU A 241 32.12 86.51 -3.88
CA GLU A 241 33.04 86.85 -4.99
C GLU A 241 32.96 88.25 -5.63
N PRO A 242 32.09 89.24 -5.28
CA PRO A 242 32.04 90.51 -6.01
C PRO A 242 32.80 91.72 -5.38
N GLU A 243 33.70 91.54 -4.40
CA GLU A 243 34.47 92.69 -3.81
C GLU A 243 35.97 92.73 -4.17
N LYS A 244 36.35 92.23 -5.36
CA LYS A 244 37.69 92.50 -5.92
C LYS A 244 37.61 92.95 -7.38
N GLN A 245 37.13 94.18 -7.59
CA GLN A 245 37.50 95.01 -8.74
C GLN A 245 37.67 96.45 -8.29
#